data_AF-A0A060CNG6-F1
#
_entry.id   AF-A0A060CNG6-F1
#
_cell.length_a   1.000
_cell.length_b   1.000
_cell.length_c   1.000
_cell.angle_alpha   90.00
_cell.angle_beta   90.00
_cell.angle_gamma   90.00
#
_symmetry.space_group_name_H-M   'P 1'
#
loop_
_entity.id
_entity.type
_entity.pdbx_description
1 polymer ?
#
loop_
_entity_poly.entity_id
_entity_poly.type
_entity_poly.pdbx_seq_one_letter_code
_entity_poly.pdbx_strand_id
1 'polypeptide(L)'
;MAGVPPDYFSATGQLWGNPIYDYKRMEKDGFRWWKDRVRNASNIYDVLRIDHFRGMADYWAIPFPSKDATPGHWEIGPGTKLVDAIKEAAKDMQIVAEDLGALDDSVYRLKAYSQWPGMHIFEFGFDSKDPSNHDLPANYEPNSV
;
A
#
# COMPACT_ATOMS: atom_id res chain seq x y z
N MET A 1 -15.83 3.89 3.90
CA MET A 1 -14.74 4.62 4.60
C MET A 1 -13.52 3.73 4.63
N ALA A 2 -12.33 4.34 4.68
CA ALA A 2 -11.07 3.63 4.77
C ALA A 2 -10.74 3.19 6.20
N GLY A 3 -9.95 2.13 6.30
CA GLY A 3 -9.42 1.57 7.53
C GLY A 3 -8.64 0.28 7.24
N VAL A 4 -8.39 -0.50 8.30
CA VAL A 4 -7.83 -1.85 8.24
C VAL A 4 -8.62 -2.78 9.16
N PRO A 5 -8.75 -4.08 8.83
CA PRO A 5 -9.52 -5.03 9.64
C PRO A 5 -8.88 -5.25 11.01
N PRO A 6 -9.61 -5.90 11.93
CA PRO A 6 -9.01 -6.46 13.14
C PRO A 6 -7.86 -7.40 12.82
N ASP A 7 -6.83 -7.35 13.65
CA ASP A 7 -5.66 -8.22 13.59
C ASP A 7 -5.18 -8.56 15.01
N TYR A 8 -4.02 -9.23 15.11
CA TYR A 8 -3.44 -9.59 16.40
C TYR A 8 -3.06 -8.36 17.27
N PHE A 9 -2.81 -7.20 16.65
CA PHE A 9 -2.45 -5.97 17.34
C PHE A 9 -3.67 -5.12 17.74
N SER A 10 -4.78 -5.20 17.00
CA SER A 10 -6.01 -4.47 17.27
C SER A 10 -7.27 -5.33 17.11
N ALA A 11 -7.96 -5.58 18.23
CA ALA A 11 -9.19 -6.37 18.26
C ALA A 11 -10.36 -5.75 17.45
N THR A 12 -10.32 -4.45 17.17
CA THR A 12 -11.37 -3.72 16.42
C THR A 12 -10.88 -3.15 15.09
N GLY A 13 -9.64 -3.48 14.70
CA GLY A 13 -8.98 -2.87 13.55
C GLY A 13 -8.76 -1.37 13.74
N GLN A 14 -8.69 -0.63 12.64
CA GLN A 14 -8.55 0.82 12.68
C GLN A 14 -9.51 1.48 11.70
N LEU A 15 -10.36 2.38 12.18
CA LEU A 15 -11.21 3.22 11.34
C LEU A 15 -10.50 4.55 11.11
N TRP A 16 -9.96 4.76 9.92
CA TRP A 16 -9.30 6.02 9.55
C TRP A 16 -10.29 7.10 9.12
N GLY A 17 -11.43 6.69 8.57
CA GLY A 17 -12.55 7.58 8.26
C GLY A 17 -12.44 8.34 6.93
N ASN A 18 -11.35 8.16 6.17
CA ASN A 18 -11.22 8.76 4.84
C ASN A 18 -12.31 8.23 3.89
N PRO A 19 -12.76 9.04 2.91
CA PRO A 19 -13.49 8.51 1.77
C PRO A 19 -12.61 7.54 0.98
N ILE A 20 -13.22 6.50 0.40
CA ILE A 20 -12.54 5.56 -0.49
C ILE A 20 -12.65 6.05 -1.94
N TYR A 21 -11.64 5.74 -2.75
CA TYR A 21 -11.64 6.14 -4.16
C TYR A 21 -12.66 5.34 -4.98
N ASP A 22 -13.33 6.00 -5.92
CA ASP A 22 -14.01 5.31 -7.02
C ASP A 22 -13.00 4.98 -8.12
N TYR A 23 -12.26 3.88 -7.93
CA TYR A 23 -11.23 3.45 -8.87
C TYR A 23 -11.81 3.12 -10.26
N LYS A 24 -13.05 2.64 -10.36
CA LYS A 24 -13.72 2.41 -11.64
C LYS A 24 -13.90 3.73 -12.41
N ARG A 25 -14.22 4.81 -11.71
CA ARG A 25 -14.32 6.15 -12.32
C ARG A 25 -12.96 6.72 -12.68
N MET A 26 -11.95 6.53 -11.84
CA MET A 26 -10.58 7.00 -12.11
C MET A 26 -9.95 6.27 -13.30
N GLU A 27 -10.19 4.97 -13.44
CA GLU A 27 -9.68 4.21 -14.58
C GLU A 27 -10.18 4.78 -15.92
N LYS A 28 -11.43 5.27 -15.98
CA LYS A 28 -12.03 5.85 -17.19
C LYS A 28 -11.31 7.09 -17.73
N ASP A 29 -10.58 7.81 -16.87
CA ASP A 29 -9.75 8.95 -17.30
C ASP A 29 -8.25 8.67 -17.19
N GLY A 30 -7.87 7.39 -17.14
CA GLY A 30 -6.48 6.95 -17.09
C GLY A 30 -5.78 7.35 -15.79
N PHE A 31 -6.52 7.38 -14.68
CA PHE A 31 -6.04 7.77 -13.34
C PHE A 31 -5.46 9.18 -13.30
N ARG A 32 -6.06 10.14 -14.02
CA ARG A 32 -5.55 11.51 -14.14
C ARG A 32 -5.21 12.14 -12.80
N TRP A 33 -6.10 12.01 -11.80
CA TRP A 33 -5.89 12.56 -10.47
C TRP A 33 -4.62 12.02 -9.79
N TRP A 34 -4.37 10.71 -9.89
CA TRP A 34 -3.16 10.09 -9.34
C TRP A 34 -1.90 10.54 -10.08
N LYS A 35 -1.97 10.63 -11.41
CA LYS A 35 -0.85 11.13 -12.22
C LYS A 35 -0.49 12.57 -11.85
N ASP A 36 -1.47 13.43 -11.68
CA ASP A 36 -1.24 14.83 -11.30
C ASP A 36 -0.69 14.94 -9.88
N ARG A 37 -1.16 14.10 -8.94
CA ARG A 37 -0.61 14.01 -7.58
C ARG A 37 0.88 13.65 -7.60
N VAL A 38 1.26 12.64 -8.39
CA VAL A 38 2.64 12.16 -8.52
C VAL A 38 3.53 13.23 -9.19
N ARG A 39 3.07 13.85 -10.28
CA ARG A 39 3.80 14.95 -10.94
C ARG A 39 4.04 16.14 -10.04
N ASN A 40 3.09 16.44 -9.16
CA ASN A 40 3.27 17.52 -8.20
C ASN A 40 4.29 17.14 -7.12
N ALA A 41 4.26 15.89 -6.64
CA ALA A 41 5.24 15.39 -5.68
C ALA A 41 6.67 15.40 -6.27
N SER A 42 6.83 15.05 -7.54
CA SER A 42 8.15 15.04 -8.22
C SER A 42 8.78 16.43 -8.39
N ASN A 43 8.03 17.51 -8.15
CA ASN A 43 8.59 18.86 -8.14
C ASN A 43 9.23 19.22 -6.79
N ILE A 44 9.04 18.39 -5.76
CA ILE A 44 9.43 18.67 -4.37
C ILE A 44 10.36 17.58 -3.83
N TYR A 45 10.16 16.32 -4.26
CA TYR A 45 10.86 15.16 -3.72
C TYR A 45 11.53 14.34 -4.82
N ASP A 46 12.73 13.84 -4.53
CA ASP A 46 13.43 12.87 -5.39
C ASP A 46 12.85 11.46 -5.24
N VAL A 47 12.28 11.16 -4.07
CA VAL A 47 11.71 9.86 -3.70
C VAL A 47 10.33 10.04 -3.10
N LEU A 48 9.36 9.26 -3.58
CA LEU A 48 8.00 9.21 -3.05
C LEU A 48 7.72 7.83 -2.43
N ARG A 49 7.53 7.79 -1.11
CA ARG A 49 6.96 6.60 -0.46
C ARG A 49 5.45 6.60 -0.63
N ILE A 50 4.89 5.55 -1.22
CA ILE A 50 3.45 5.33 -1.24
C ILE A 50 3.04 4.60 0.02
N ASP A 51 2.44 5.38 0.91
CA ASP A 51 1.81 4.89 2.14
C ASP A 51 0.68 3.89 1.83
N HIS A 52 0.60 2.83 2.61
CA HIS A 52 -0.38 1.76 2.51
C HIS A 52 -0.49 1.18 1.09
N PHE A 53 0.64 0.79 0.50
CA PHE A 53 0.74 0.29 -0.87
C PHE A 53 -0.24 -0.85 -1.15
N ARG A 54 -0.49 -1.71 -0.15
CA ARG A 54 -1.43 -2.82 -0.23
C ARG A 54 -2.80 -2.37 -0.72
N GLY A 55 -3.24 -1.15 -0.37
CA GLY A 55 -4.48 -0.52 -0.84
C GLY A 55 -4.67 -0.50 -2.37
N MET A 56 -3.59 -0.66 -3.15
CA MET A 56 -3.65 -0.82 -4.60
C MET A 56 -4.04 -2.22 -5.05
N ALA A 57 -3.68 -3.28 -4.30
CA ALA A 57 -4.07 -4.65 -4.61
C ALA A 57 -5.52 -4.91 -4.17
N ASP A 58 -5.84 -4.55 -2.93
CA ASP A 58 -7.18 -4.56 -2.35
C ASP A 58 -7.21 -3.62 -1.12
N TYR A 59 -8.38 -3.25 -0.64
CA TYR A 59 -8.49 -2.31 0.47
C TYR A 59 -9.70 -2.64 1.34
N TRP A 60 -9.60 -2.34 2.63
CA TRP A 60 -10.68 -2.58 3.57
C TRP A 60 -11.69 -1.43 3.52
N ALA A 61 -12.91 -1.75 3.10
CA ALA A 61 -14.00 -0.80 2.94
C ALA A 61 -15.00 -0.95 4.08
N ILE A 62 -15.16 0.09 4.89
CA ILE A 62 -16.06 0.10 6.05
C ILE A 62 -17.34 0.87 5.72
N PRO A 63 -18.54 0.33 5.95
CA PRO A 63 -19.79 1.04 5.69
C PRO A 63 -19.91 2.30 6.55
N PHE A 64 -20.46 3.38 5.97
CA PHE A 64 -20.82 4.58 6.74
C PHE A 64 -22.31 4.53 7.12
N PRO A 65 -22.68 4.83 8.37
CA PRO A 65 -21.80 5.08 9.52
C PRO A 65 -21.37 3.77 10.23
N SER A 66 -20.12 3.69 10.68
CA SER A 66 -19.62 2.63 11.57
C SER A 66 -18.82 3.24 12.71
N LYS A 67 -18.79 2.58 13.87
CA LYS A 67 -18.01 3.02 15.05
C LYS A 67 -16.57 2.51 15.07
N ASP A 68 -16.33 1.39 14.38
CA ASP A 68 -15.03 0.74 14.26
C ASP A 68 -14.89 0.09 12.87
N ALA A 69 -13.80 -0.65 12.65
CA ALA A 69 -13.48 -1.27 11.38
C ALA A 69 -14.01 -2.71 11.23
N THR A 70 -14.63 -3.28 12.26
CA THR A 70 -15.11 -4.67 12.25
C THR A 70 -16.13 -5.00 11.15
N PRO A 71 -17.06 -4.11 10.72
CA PRO A 71 -18.07 -4.46 9.72
C PRO A 71 -17.59 -4.25 8.29
N GLY A 72 -16.30 -3.99 8.07
CA GLY A 72 -15.78 -3.79 6.72
C GLY A 72 -15.66 -5.08 5.92
N HIS A 73 -15.24 -4.92 4.66
CA HIS A 73 -14.92 -6.03 3.77
C HIS A 73 -13.79 -5.64 2.82
N TRP A 74 -13.09 -6.63 2.28
CA TRP A 74 -12.06 -6.41 1.27
C TRP A 74 -12.70 -6.10 -0.09
N GLU A 75 -12.24 -5.02 -0.70
CA GLU A 75 -12.57 -4.61 -2.06
C GLU A 75 -11.34 -4.67 -2.94
N ILE A 76 -11.49 -5.16 -4.18
CA ILE A 76 -10.36 -5.26 -5.12
C ILE A 76 -9.91 -3.85 -5.52
N GLY A 77 -8.60 -3.61 -5.41
CA GLY A 77 -7.96 -2.36 -5.79
C GLY A 77 -7.71 -2.24 -7.29
N PRO A 78 -7.16 -1.10 -7.75
CA PRO A 78 -6.88 -0.87 -9.16
C PRO A 78 -5.70 -1.69 -9.72
N GLY A 79 -4.90 -2.30 -8.84
CA GLY A 79 -3.79 -3.19 -9.17
C GLY A 79 -2.76 -2.54 -10.09
N THR A 80 -2.29 -3.33 -11.05
CA THR A 80 -1.21 -2.95 -11.98
C THR A 80 -1.54 -1.70 -12.79
N LYS A 81 -2.82 -1.44 -13.08
CA LYS A 81 -3.23 -0.26 -13.86
C LYS A 81 -2.88 1.06 -13.18
N LEU A 82 -3.01 1.12 -11.85
CA LEU A 82 -2.59 2.31 -11.10
C LEU A 82 -1.07 2.38 -10.98
N VAL A 83 -0.39 1.24 -10.80
CA VAL A 83 1.08 1.18 -10.81
C VAL A 83 1.64 1.75 -12.11
N ASP A 84 1.09 1.35 -13.26
CA ASP A 84 1.50 1.85 -14.57
C ASP A 84 1.28 3.36 -14.71
N ALA A 85 0.12 3.86 -14.26
CA ALA A 85 -0.16 5.28 -14.28
C ALA A 85 0.80 6.10 -13.39
N ILE A 86 1.16 5.57 -12.21
CA ILE A 86 2.13 6.20 -11.31
C ILE A 86 3.52 6.19 -11.96
N LYS A 87 3.96 5.07 -12.55
CA LYS A 87 5.24 4.99 -13.28
C LYS A 87 5.32 5.99 -14.43
N GLU A 88 4.25 6.10 -15.23
CA GLU A 88 4.15 7.09 -16.32
C GLU A 88 4.32 8.53 -15.80
N ALA A 89 3.74 8.83 -14.64
CA ALA A 89 3.75 10.15 -14.05
C ALA A 89 5.04 10.50 -13.31
N ALA A 90 5.68 9.52 -12.66
CA ALA A 90 6.86 9.70 -11.82
C ALA A 90 8.11 10.08 -12.62
N LYS A 91 8.22 9.64 -13.88
CA LYS A 91 9.40 9.82 -14.75
C LYS A 91 10.69 9.36 -14.05
N ASP A 92 11.46 10.29 -13.49
CA ASP A 92 12.75 10.06 -12.84
C ASP A 92 12.65 9.94 -11.31
N MET A 93 11.50 10.29 -10.72
CA MET A 93 11.27 10.19 -9.28
C MET A 93 11.22 8.72 -8.87
N GLN A 94 11.99 8.35 -7.84
CA GLN A 94 11.98 7.00 -7.30
C GLN A 94 10.73 6.78 -6.43
N ILE A 95 10.21 5.56 -6.43
CA ILE A 95 9.03 5.20 -5.62
C ILE A 95 9.43 4.11 -4.62
N VAL A 96 8.97 4.22 -3.39
CA VAL A 96 9.08 3.17 -2.36
C VAL A 96 7.67 2.71 -2.00
N ALA A 97 7.44 1.40 -1.96
CA ALA A 97 6.20 0.82 -1.47
C ALA A 97 6.28 0.67 0.05
N GLU A 98 5.40 1.32 0.80
CA GLU A 98 5.19 0.97 2.20
C GLU A 98 4.34 -0.32 2.24
N ASP A 99 5.01 -1.44 2.50
CA ASP A 99 4.47 -2.80 2.44
C ASP A 99 4.55 -3.50 3.81
N LEU A 100 4.28 -2.78 4.90
CA LEU A 100 4.27 -3.35 6.25
C LEU A 100 2.92 -3.99 6.59
N GLY A 101 2.92 -4.79 7.66
CA GLY A 101 1.74 -5.45 8.19
C GLY A 101 1.41 -6.78 7.50
N ALA A 102 0.16 -7.23 7.64
CA ALA A 102 -0.28 -8.49 7.08
C ALA A 102 -0.52 -8.38 5.57
N LEU A 103 0.41 -8.92 4.77
CA LEU A 103 0.31 -8.96 3.31
C LEU A 103 -0.17 -10.33 2.81
N ASP A 104 -0.89 -10.33 1.70
CA ASP A 104 -1.29 -11.54 0.98
C ASP A 104 -0.61 -11.67 -0.39
N ASP A 105 -0.81 -12.80 -1.05
CA ASP A 105 -0.26 -13.10 -2.38
C ASP A 105 -0.58 -12.05 -3.44
N SER A 106 -1.71 -11.34 -3.32
CA SER A 106 -2.07 -10.29 -4.26
C SER A 106 -1.15 -9.08 -4.12
N VAL A 107 -0.80 -8.72 -2.87
CA VAL A 107 0.14 -7.63 -2.58
C VAL A 107 1.55 -8.01 -3.00
N TYR A 108 2.01 -9.23 -2.69
CA TYR A 108 3.34 -9.69 -3.12
C TYR A 108 3.50 -9.68 -4.63
N ARG A 109 2.48 -10.16 -5.38
CA ARG A 109 2.48 -10.10 -6.84
C ARG A 109 2.50 -8.66 -7.37
N LEU A 110 1.74 -7.76 -6.74
CA LEU A 110 1.72 -6.36 -7.15
C LEU A 110 3.03 -5.64 -6.84
N LYS A 111 3.65 -5.88 -5.68
CA LYS A 111 4.98 -5.37 -5.32
C LYS A 111 6.02 -5.85 -6.33
N ALA A 112 6.05 -7.16 -6.61
CA ALA A 112 6.94 -7.74 -7.62
C ALA A 112 6.71 -7.11 -9.00
N TYR A 113 5.46 -6.89 -9.42
CA TYR A 113 5.17 -6.20 -10.68
C TYR A 113 5.65 -4.74 -10.69
N SER A 114 5.50 -4.04 -9.57
CA SER A 114 5.90 -2.64 -9.45
C SER A 114 7.40 -2.43 -9.59
N GLN A 115 8.21 -3.41 -9.18
CA GLN A 115 9.68 -3.29 -9.07
C GLN A 115 10.12 -2.16 -8.12
N TRP A 116 9.20 -1.60 -7.33
CA TRP A 116 9.53 -0.62 -6.30
C TRP A 116 10.11 -1.33 -5.08
N PRO A 117 11.15 -0.76 -4.44
CA PRO A 117 11.64 -1.27 -3.17
C PRO A 117 10.52 -1.27 -2.12
N GLY A 118 10.48 -2.35 -1.33
CA GLY A 118 9.67 -2.41 -0.11
C GLY A 118 10.47 -1.90 1.10
N MET A 119 9.91 -2.06 2.28
CA MET A 119 10.52 -1.62 3.54
C MET A 119 10.85 -2.81 4.45
N HIS A 120 11.96 -2.69 5.17
CA HIS A 120 12.26 -3.52 6.33
C HIS A 120 12.32 -2.66 7.59
N ILE A 121 11.77 -3.18 8.68
CA ILE A 121 11.83 -2.52 9.99
C ILE A 121 12.68 -3.39 10.92
N PHE A 122 13.93 -2.97 11.15
CA PHE A 122 14.88 -3.71 12.00
C PHE A 122 14.31 -4.14 13.36
N GLU A 123 13.45 -3.30 13.98
CA GLU A 123 12.80 -3.60 15.25
C GLU A 123 11.88 -4.85 15.17
N PHE A 124 11.20 -5.07 14.05
CA PHE A 124 10.29 -6.19 13.84
C PHE A 124 11.04 -7.50 13.58
N GLY A 125 12.30 -7.46 13.15
CA GLY A 125 13.10 -8.66 12.89
C GLY A 125 13.35 -9.54 14.11
N PHE A 126 13.13 -9.02 15.33
CA PHE A 126 13.41 -9.73 16.59
C PHE A 126 12.15 -10.01 17.43
N ASP A 127 10.97 -9.80 16.87
CA ASP A 127 9.68 -10.04 17.54
C ASP A 127 9.34 -11.54 17.71
N SER A 128 10.04 -12.39 16.97
CA SER A 128 9.82 -13.82 16.87
C SER A 128 11.15 -14.55 16.69
N LYS A 129 11.16 -15.86 16.98
CA LYS A 129 12.31 -16.74 16.71
C LYS A 129 12.28 -17.34 15.31
N ASP A 130 11.40 -16.86 14.43
CA ASP A 130 11.25 -17.38 13.10
C ASP A 130 12.41 -16.88 12.23
N PRO A 131 13.33 -17.76 11.78
CA PRO A 131 14.44 -17.35 10.93
C PRO A 131 13.99 -16.87 9.54
N SER A 132 12.74 -17.12 9.15
CA SER A 132 12.14 -16.63 7.91
C SER A 132 11.49 -15.25 8.04
N ASN A 133 11.56 -14.63 9.23
CA ASN A 133 11.04 -13.27 9.43
C ASN A 133 11.68 -12.31 8.41
N HIS A 134 10.83 -11.68 7.61
CA HIS A 134 11.21 -10.75 6.54
C HIS A 134 12.06 -9.58 7.05
N ASP A 135 11.86 -9.16 8.30
CA ASP A 135 12.55 -8.02 8.90
C ASP A 135 13.89 -8.38 9.56
N LEU A 136 14.32 -9.65 9.53
CA LEU A 136 15.67 -10.05 9.92
C LEU A 136 16.70 -9.56 8.90
N PRO A 137 17.83 -8.94 9.32
CA PRO A 137 18.85 -8.43 8.40
C PRO A 137 19.45 -9.45 7.43
N ALA A 138 19.45 -10.74 7.81
CA ALA A 138 19.93 -11.82 6.95
C ALA A 138 18.99 -12.10 5.75
N ASN A 139 17.75 -11.61 5.79
CA ASN A 139 16.70 -11.84 4.80
C ASN A 139 16.41 -10.59 3.96
N TYR A 140 17.19 -9.52 4.09
CA TYR A 140 16.98 -8.29 3.31
C TYR A 140 17.32 -8.48 1.85
N GLU A 141 16.41 -8.04 0.99
CA GLU A 141 16.62 -8.03 -0.46
C GLU A 141 17.32 -6.74 -0.89
N PRO A 142 18.21 -6.75 -1.91
CA PRO A 142 18.92 -5.53 -2.34
C PRO A 142 18.00 -4.36 -2.75
N ASN A 143 16.80 -4.67 -3.26
CA ASN A 143 15.80 -3.66 -3.63
C ASN A 143 14.82 -3.43 -2.47
N SER A 144 15.34 -2.87 -1.37
CA SER A 144 14.57 -2.54 -0.16
C SER A 144 15.11 -1.26 0.50
N VAL A 145 14.33 -0.72 1.42
CA VAL A 145 14.67 0.42 2.28
C VAL A 145 14.66 0.01 3.74
#